data_AF-A0A930L169-F1
#
_entry.id   AF-A0A930L169-F1
#
_cell.length_a   1.000
_cell.length_b   1.000
_cell.length_c   1.000
_cell.angle_alpha   90.00
_cell.angle_beta   90.00
_cell.angle_gamma   90.00
#
_symmetry.space_group_name_H-M   'P 1'
#
loop_
_entity.id
_entity.type
_entity.pdbx_description
1 polymer ?
#
loop_
_entity_poly.entity_id
_entity_poly.type
_entity_poly.pdbx_seq_one_letter_code
_entity_poly.pdbx_strand_id
1 'polypeptide(L)'
;MSAKPATCLYDGTTIHEDSEASAALAYLAALGEPAAELTVDGKSTRYYRSGDIFRAMLSLEGGCNEPPSLLLGAHHAPELFLARLAPYDVKFLEKDCKEVWYSLSNDEGNLGNVCQEHTFTLDSLFEAKVQDGYNAHYRIVEYAELTCGDGVHADGTTSSGRLPDGSYVLVAKVCDRMA
;
A
#
# COMPACT_ATOMS: atom_id res chain seq x y z
N MET A 1 -13.19 -0.87 -19.75
CA MET A 1 -13.66 -1.60 -18.55
C MET A 1 -12.71 -1.22 -17.44
N SER A 2 -13.20 -0.60 -16.36
CA SER A 2 -12.35 -0.16 -15.25
C SER A 2 -11.68 -1.38 -14.61
N ALA A 3 -10.35 -1.36 -14.52
CA ALA A 3 -9.51 -2.43 -13.99
C ALA A 3 -9.36 -2.34 -12.46
N LYS A 4 -10.32 -1.71 -11.76
CA LYS A 4 -10.28 -1.69 -10.29
C LYS A 4 -10.29 -3.14 -9.80
N PRO A 5 -9.30 -3.58 -9.00
CA PRO A 5 -9.29 -4.92 -8.45
C PRO A 5 -10.63 -5.20 -7.76
N ALA A 6 -11.15 -6.42 -7.91
CA ALA A 6 -12.28 -6.87 -7.11
C ALA A 6 -11.99 -6.57 -5.64
N THR A 7 -12.98 -6.05 -4.90
CA THR A 7 -12.80 -5.71 -3.48
C THR A 7 -12.40 -6.97 -2.70
N CYS A 8 -11.11 -7.10 -2.42
CA CYS A 8 -10.57 -8.14 -1.57
C CYS A 8 -10.67 -7.72 -0.12
N LEU A 9 -10.97 -8.68 0.75
CA LEU A 9 -10.86 -8.48 2.19
C LEU A 9 -9.53 -9.03 2.67
N TYR A 10 -8.89 -8.31 3.58
CA TYR A 10 -7.57 -8.64 4.11
C TYR A 10 -7.62 -8.77 5.63
N ASP A 11 -6.79 -9.63 6.20
CA ASP A 11 -6.53 -9.58 7.65
C ASP A 11 -5.83 -8.25 7.96
N GLY A 12 -6.58 -7.36 8.60
CA GLY A 12 -6.09 -6.02 8.96
C GLY A 12 -5.40 -5.99 10.32
N THR A 13 -5.29 -7.10 11.04
CA THR A 13 -4.90 -7.13 12.46
C THR A 13 -3.61 -7.88 12.73
N THR A 14 -3.20 -8.78 11.84
CA THR A 14 -1.90 -9.43 11.94
C THR A 14 -0.80 -8.46 11.51
N ILE A 15 -0.03 -7.96 12.48
CA ILE A 15 1.11 -7.06 12.25
C ILE A 15 2.36 -7.88 11.92
N HIS A 16 3.08 -7.49 10.86
CA HIS A 16 4.34 -8.11 10.48
C HIS A 16 5.48 -7.69 11.44
N GLU A 17 6.46 -8.57 11.67
CA GLU A 17 7.53 -8.38 12.67
C GLU A 17 8.43 -7.18 12.39
N ASP A 18 8.60 -6.83 11.12
CA ASP A 18 9.37 -5.66 10.66
C ASP A 18 8.61 -4.32 10.79
N SER A 19 7.42 -4.30 11.41
CA SER A 19 6.69 -3.04 11.60
C SER A 19 7.20 -2.26 12.82
N GLU A 20 7.19 -0.93 12.72
CA GLU A 20 7.38 -0.05 13.85
C GLU A 20 6.25 -0.24 14.88
N ALA A 21 6.60 -0.57 16.12
CA ALA A 21 5.63 -0.91 17.16
C ALA A 21 4.66 0.24 17.50
N SER A 22 5.14 1.49 17.51
CA SER A 22 4.30 2.68 17.75
C SER A 22 3.27 2.87 16.65
N ALA A 23 3.70 2.75 15.39
CA ALA A 23 2.84 2.87 14.22
C ALA A 23 1.79 1.75 14.20
N ALA A 24 2.19 0.50 14.51
CA ALA A 24 1.28 -0.62 14.61
C ALA A 24 0.17 -0.40 15.67
N LEU A 25 0.53 0.10 16.86
CA LEU A 25 -0.43 0.42 17.91
C LEU A 25 -1.39 1.54 17.48
N ALA A 26 -0.87 2.62 16.91
CA ALA A 26 -1.68 3.73 16.43
C ALA A 26 -2.61 3.30 15.29
N TYR A 27 -2.12 2.44 14.38
CA TYR A 27 -2.89 1.87 13.29
C TYR A 27 -4.05 1.02 13.81
N LEU A 28 -3.80 0.10 14.74
CA LEU A 28 -4.85 -0.73 15.33
C LEU A 28 -5.91 0.10 16.07
N ALA A 29 -5.52 1.24 16.66
CA ALA A 29 -6.45 2.17 17.28
C ALA A 29 -7.26 3.00 16.27
N ALA A 30 -6.68 3.30 15.10
CA ALA A 30 -7.35 3.98 13.99
C ALA A 30 -8.21 3.03 13.14
N LEU A 31 -7.90 1.72 13.19
CA LEU A 31 -8.62 0.69 12.46
C LEU A 31 -10.03 0.55 13.05
N GLY A 32 -11.03 0.83 12.22
CA GLY A 32 -12.44 0.81 12.62
C GLY A 32 -13.03 -0.60 12.76
N GLU A 33 -14.31 -0.71 12.46
CA GLU A 33 -15.03 -1.99 12.50
C GLU A 33 -14.67 -2.88 11.30
N PRO A 34 -14.51 -4.20 11.50
CA PRO A 34 -14.24 -5.13 10.41
C PRO A 34 -15.42 -5.26 9.46
N ALA A 35 -15.13 -5.51 8.19
CA ALA A 35 -16.13 -5.82 7.18
C ALA A 35 -16.67 -7.24 7.31
N ALA A 36 -15.85 -8.16 7.83
CA ALA A 36 -16.23 -9.53 8.16
C ALA A 36 -15.38 -10.09 9.30
N GLU A 37 -15.92 -11.06 10.01
CA GLU A 37 -15.21 -11.80 11.05
C GLU A 37 -15.38 -13.30 10.80
N LEU A 38 -14.30 -14.06 10.88
CA LEU A 38 -14.29 -15.51 10.73
C LEU A 38 -13.65 -16.16 11.94
N THR A 39 -14.38 -17.04 12.60
CA THR A 39 -13.87 -17.81 13.74
C THR A 39 -13.67 -19.27 13.35
N VAL A 40 -12.44 -19.76 13.45
CA VAL A 40 -12.06 -21.15 13.22
C VAL A 40 -11.27 -21.63 14.44
N ASP A 41 -11.67 -22.78 15.01
CA ASP A 41 -11.01 -23.40 16.17
C ASP A 41 -10.78 -22.45 17.36
N GLY A 42 -11.74 -21.55 17.61
CA GLY A 42 -11.68 -20.57 18.69
C GLY A 42 -10.78 -19.36 18.43
N LYS A 43 -10.12 -19.29 17.26
CA LYS A 43 -9.38 -18.10 16.80
C LYS A 43 -10.26 -17.30 15.85
N SER A 44 -10.49 -16.03 16.19
CA SER A 44 -11.20 -15.09 15.33
C SER A 44 -10.21 -14.25 14.52
N THR A 45 -10.42 -14.18 13.20
CA THR A 45 -9.71 -13.29 12.28
C THR A 45 -10.68 -12.24 11.76
N ARG A 46 -10.26 -10.98 11.83
CA ARG A 46 -11.03 -9.82 11.40
C ARG A 46 -10.55 -9.34 10.04
N TYR A 47 -11.48 -9.24 9.11
CA TYR A 47 -11.22 -8.92 7.73
C TYR A 47 -11.75 -7.54 7.37
N TYR A 48 -10.93 -6.75 6.71
CA TYR A 48 -11.18 -5.35 6.38
C TYR A 48 -11.06 -5.12 4.88
N ARG A 49 -11.75 -4.11 4.37
CA ARG A 49 -11.54 -3.67 2.99
C ARG A 49 -10.19 -2.95 2.89
N SER A 50 -9.52 -3.07 1.75
CA SER A 50 -8.26 -2.37 1.48
C SER A 50 -8.36 -0.87 1.76
N GLY A 51 -9.44 -0.22 1.34
CA GLY A 51 -9.65 1.20 1.59
C GLY A 51 -9.84 1.58 3.06
N ASP A 52 -10.34 0.68 3.91
CA ASP A 52 -10.46 0.94 5.36
C ASP A 52 -9.09 0.83 6.03
N ILE A 53 -8.32 -0.20 5.66
CA ILE A 53 -6.92 -0.37 6.09
C ILE A 53 -6.10 0.84 5.67
N PHE A 54 -6.19 1.24 4.40
CA PHE A 54 -5.39 2.32 3.85
C PHE A 54 -5.70 3.66 4.53
N ARG A 55 -6.98 3.98 4.77
CA ARG A 55 -7.36 5.17 5.53
C ARG A 55 -6.81 5.16 6.96
N ALA A 56 -6.82 4.02 7.64
CA ALA A 56 -6.21 3.90 8.96
C ALA A 56 -4.69 4.14 8.91
N MET A 57 -4.00 3.58 7.90
CA MET A 57 -2.55 3.78 7.71
C MET A 57 -2.19 5.24 7.37
N LEU A 58 -3.00 5.93 6.57
CA LEU A 58 -2.78 7.35 6.24
C LEU A 58 -3.02 8.30 7.43
N SER A 59 -3.78 7.85 8.44
CA SER A 59 -4.06 8.62 9.64
C SER A 59 -2.89 8.66 10.64
N LEU A 60 -1.85 7.86 10.39
CA LEU A 60 -0.66 7.78 11.21
C LEU A 60 0.20 9.03 11.09
N GLU A 61 0.88 9.37 12.18
CA GLU A 61 1.91 10.40 12.14
C GLU A 61 3.13 9.83 11.41
N GLY A 62 3.57 10.56 10.39
CA GLY A 62 4.76 10.20 9.62
C GLY A 62 6.04 10.62 10.32
N GLY A 63 7.16 10.06 9.87
CA GLY A 63 8.46 10.68 10.07
C GLY A 63 8.55 12.01 9.30
N CYS A 64 9.72 12.64 9.31
CA CYS A 64 9.90 13.95 8.67
C CYS A 64 9.49 13.97 7.18
N ASN A 65 9.72 12.89 6.44
CA ASN A 65 9.44 12.83 5.00
C ASN A 65 8.79 11.52 4.52
N GLU A 66 8.76 10.46 5.34
CA GLU A 66 8.33 9.14 4.92
C GLU A 66 7.25 8.60 5.89
N PRO A 67 6.36 7.71 5.42
CA PRO A 67 5.44 7.02 6.31
C PRO A 67 6.21 6.09 7.25
N PRO A 68 5.67 5.81 8.45
CA PRO A 68 6.28 4.84 9.35
C PRO A 68 6.26 3.44 8.71
N SER A 69 7.21 2.60 9.09
CA SER A 69 7.24 1.20 8.65
C SER A 69 6.06 0.46 9.24
N LEU A 70 5.04 0.23 8.41
CA LEU A 70 3.85 -0.51 8.79
C LEU A 70 3.50 -1.55 7.73
N LEU A 71 3.60 -2.80 8.15
CA LEU A 71 3.54 -3.99 7.33
C LEU A 71 2.53 -4.95 8.00
N LEU A 72 1.63 -5.53 7.23
CA LEU A 72 0.63 -6.49 7.72
C LEU A 72 0.88 -7.87 7.13
N GLY A 73 0.42 -8.89 7.84
CA GLY A 73 0.58 -10.29 7.47
C GLY A 73 1.67 -10.99 8.28
N ALA A 74 1.75 -12.30 8.10
CA ALA A 74 2.69 -13.15 8.81
C ALA A 74 3.66 -13.82 7.84
N HIS A 75 4.89 -14.07 8.31
CA HIS A 75 5.95 -14.83 7.66
C HIS A 75 6.55 -14.25 6.38
N HIS A 76 7.89 -14.12 6.36
CA HIS A 76 8.81 -13.92 5.22
C HIS A 76 8.60 -12.68 4.34
N ALA A 77 7.38 -12.39 3.92
CA ALA A 77 7.02 -11.31 3.03
C ALA A 77 5.64 -10.79 3.48
N PRO A 78 5.49 -9.49 3.77
CA PRO A 78 4.24 -8.92 4.24
C PRO A 78 3.14 -9.11 3.19
N GLU A 79 1.92 -9.28 3.67
CA GLU A 79 0.71 -9.38 2.85
C GLU A 79 0.25 -7.99 2.38
N LEU A 80 0.42 -6.97 3.22
CA LEU A 80 0.14 -5.58 2.88
C LEU A 80 1.22 -4.65 3.43
N PHE A 81 1.49 -3.55 2.73
CA PHE A 81 2.32 -2.48 3.26
C PHE A 81 1.95 -1.10 2.72
N LEU A 82 2.14 -0.09 3.58
CA LEU A 82 2.08 1.31 3.19
C LEU A 82 3.42 1.73 2.58
N ALA A 83 3.37 2.46 1.48
CA ALA A 83 4.55 3.10 0.91
C ALA A 83 4.24 4.51 0.38
N ARG A 84 5.23 5.39 0.48
CA ARG A 84 5.30 6.61 -0.34
C ARG A 84 5.66 6.20 -1.76
N LEU A 85 4.98 6.79 -2.74
CA LEU A 85 5.24 6.63 -4.16
C LEU A 85 5.90 7.89 -4.69
N ALA A 86 7.15 7.79 -5.14
CA ALA A 86 7.89 8.92 -5.70
C ALA A 86 8.44 8.60 -7.09
N PRO A 87 8.21 9.42 -8.13
CA PRO A 87 8.84 9.20 -9.43
C PRO A 87 10.36 9.37 -9.30
N TYR A 88 11.14 8.44 -9.86
CA TYR A 88 12.61 8.53 -9.81
C TYR A 88 13.31 8.37 -11.17
N ASP A 89 12.67 7.75 -12.16
CA ASP A 89 13.24 7.64 -13.51
C ASP A 89 12.13 7.61 -14.58
N VAL A 90 12.48 8.06 -15.79
CA VAL A 90 11.61 8.02 -16.97
C VAL A 90 12.43 7.54 -18.16
N LYS A 91 12.02 6.43 -18.76
CA LYS A 91 12.70 5.85 -19.93
C LYS A 91 11.85 6.01 -21.17
N PHE A 92 12.51 6.41 -22.26
CA PHE A 92 11.93 6.47 -23.59
C PHE A 92 12.52 5.31 -24.39
N LEU A 93 11.72 4.27 -24.62
CA LEU A 93 12.12 3.10 -25.40
C LEU A 93 11.84 3.34 -26.90
N GLU A 94 12.53 2.60 -27.76
CA GLU A 94 12.24 2.64 -29.20
C GLU A 94 10.81 2.15 -29.48
N LYS A 95 10.10 2.82 -30.41
CA LYS A 95 8.69 2.61 -30.80
C LYS A 95 7.63 3.20 -29.83
N ASP A 96 7.80 4.45 -29.42
CA ASP A 96 6.81 5.23 -28.64
C ASP A 96 6.47 4.66 -27.25
N CYS A 97 7.20 3.65 -26.79
CA CYS A 97 7.00 3.09 -25.47
C CYS A 97 7.72 3.97 -24.42
N LYS A 98 6.99 4.37 -23.39
CA LYS A 98 7.50 5.18 -22.28
C LYS A 98 7.28 4.41 -20.99
N GLU A 99 8.29 4.39 -20.15
CA GLU A 99 8.23 3.82 -18.81
C GLU A 99 8.43 4.94 -17.80
N VAL A 100 7.60 4.98 -16.77
CA VAL A 100 7.86 5.77 -15.57
C VAL A 100 8.12 4.80 -14.44
N TRP A 101 9.23 5.03 -13.76
CA TRP A 101 9.64 4.24 -12.62
C TRP A 101 9.42 5.05 -11.35
N TYR A 102 8.75 4.43 -10.39
CA TYR A 102 8.47 4.99 -9.08
C TYR A 102 9.17 4.18 -8.00
N SER A 103 9.74 4.86 -7.01
CA SER A 103 10.29 4.26 -5.81
C SER A 103 9.17 4.10 -4.82
N LEU A 104 9.20 2.98 -4.10
CA LEU A 104 8.36 2.73 -2.93
C LEU A 104 9.22 2.87 -1.69
N SER A 105 8.83 3.74 -0.75
CA SER A 105 9.61 3.95 0.46
C SER A 105 8.76 4.09 1.71
N ASN A 106 9.38 3.76 2.84
CA ASN A 106 8.96 4.14 4.18
C ASN A 106 10.18 4.67 4.96
N ASP A 107 10.03 4.93 6.25
CA ASP A 107 11.10 5.41 7.12
C ASP A 107 12.28 4.44 7.30
N GLU A 108 12.08 3.15 7.05
CA GLU A 108 13.15 2.13 7.02
C GLU A 108 13.89 2.05 5.67
N GLY A 109 13.34 2.67 4.62
CA GLY A 109 14.02 2.88 3.35
C GLY A 109 13.25 2.36 2.14
N ASN A 110 13.97 1.75 1.20
CA ASN A 110 13.43 1.34 -0.09
C ASN A 110 12.71 -0.01 0.01
N LEU A 111 11.44 -0.05 -0.40
CA LEU A 111 10.56 -1.22 -0.44
C LEU A 111 10.42 -1.83 -1.84
N GLY A 112 11.10 -1.25 -2.83
CA GLY A 112 11.08 -1.70 -4.22
C GLY A 112 10.65 -0.60 -5.18
N ASN A 113 10.40 -0.99 -6.42
CA ASN A 113 10.10 -0.06 -7.51
C ASN A 113 8.82 -0.47 -8.25
N VAL A 114 8.12 0.49 -8.82
CA VAL A 114 6.95 0.27 -9.67
C VAL A 114 7.29 0.77 -11.07
N CYS A 115 7.15 -0.11 -12.07
CA CYS A 115 7.28 0.28 -13.47
C CYS A 115 5.89 0.41 -14.11
N GLN A 116 5.53 1.61 -14.53
CA GLN A 116 4.32 1.88 -15.30
C GLN A 116 4.69 2.07 -16.77
N GLU A 117 4.08 1.28 -17.65
CA GLU A 117 4.40 1.25 -19.08
C GLU A 117 3.29 1.90 -19.93
N HIS A 118 3.68 2.48 -21.06
CA HIS A 118 2.81 3.03 -22.11
C HIS A 118 1.97 4.25 -21.69
N THR A 119 0.88 4.02 -20.94
CA THR A 119 -0.10 5.05 -20.58
C THR A 119 0.03 5.36 -19.11
N PHE A 120 0.16 6.63 -18.75
CA PHE A 120 0.31 7.09 -17.37
C PHE A 120 -1.03 7.55 -16.81
N THR A 121 -1.84 6.59 -16.37
CA THR A 121 -3.15 6.81 -15.75
C THR A 121 -3.21 6.10 -14.41
N LEU A 122 -4.17 6.44 -13.56
CA LEU A 122 -4.31 5.75 -12.29
C LEU A 122 -4.65 4.26 -12.48
N ASP A 123 -5.47 3.92 -13.49
CA ASP A 123 -5.80 2.52 -13.82
C ASP A 123 -4.53 1.72 -14.17
N SER A 124 -3.65 2.25 -15.02
CA SER A 124 -2.40 1.57 -15.36
C SER A 124 -1.38 1.53 -14.23
N LEU A 125 -1.53 2.35 -13.18
CA LEU A 125 -0.73 2.24 -11.96
C LEU A 125 -1.15 1.01 -11.13
N PHE A 126 -2.45 0.71 -11.05
CA PHE A 126 -2.94 -0.51 -10.39
C PHE A 126 -2.58 -1.79 -11.14
N GLU A 127 -2.34 -1.70 -12.44
CA GLU A 127 -1.85 -2.81 -13.29
C GLU A 127 -0.32 -2.96 -13.25
N ALA A 128 0.40 -1.96 -12.74
CA ALA A 128 1.85 -1.95 -12.70
C ALA A 128 2.40 -3.02 -11.73
N LYS A 129 3.52 -3.63 -12.14
CA LYS A 129 4.22 -4.63 -11.31
C LYS A 129 5.18 -3.93 -10.37
N VAL A 130 5.18 -4.39 -9.13
CA VAL A 130 6.20 -4.03 -8.14
C VAL A 130 7.41 -4.96 -8.30
N GLN A 131 8.60 -4.40 -8.39
CA GLN A 131 9.90 -5.06 -8.53
C GLN A 131 10.75 -4.82 -7.28
N ASP A 132 11.72 -5.71 -7.05
CA ASP A 132 12.76 -5.55 -6.00
C ASP A 132 12.29 -5.29 -4.56
N GLY A 133 11.07 -5.71 -4.21
CA GLY A 133 10.61 -5.77 -2.82
C GLY A 133 10.97 -7.08 -2.11
N TYR A 134 10.15 -7.47 -1.14
CA TYR A 134 10.22 -8.77 -0.47
C TYR A 134 10.16 -9.95 -1.46
N ASN A 135 10.41 -11.18 -0.98
CA ASN A 135 10.41 -12.40 -1.79
C ASN A 135 9.00 -12.85 -2.24
N ALA A 136 8.22 -11.93 -2.81
CA ALA A 136 6.87 -12.12 -3.29
C ALA A 136 6.58 -11.22 -4.50
N HIS A 137 5.47 -11.49 -5.16
CA HIS A 137 4.89 -10.64 -6.19
C HIS A 137 3.85 -9.73 -5.57
N TYR A 138 3.91 -8.45 -5.94
CA TYR A 138 3.08 -7.40 -5.35
C TYR A 138 2.40 -6.56 -6.41
N ARG A 139 1.28 -5.94 -6.03
CA ARG A 139 0.53 -4.97 -6.83
C ARG A 139 0.05 -3.83 -5.95
N ILE A 140 -0.14 -2.66 -6.53
CA ILE A 140 -0.83 -1.55 -5.87
C ILE A 140 -2.33 -1.89 -5.81
N VAL A 141 -2.98 -1.69 -4.66
CA VAL A 141 -4.41 -1.91 -4.47
C VAL A 141 -5.18 -0.67 -4.02
N GLU A 142 -4.50 0.30 -3.41
CA GLU A 142 -5.07 1.61 -3.11
C GLU A 142 -4.05 2.71 -3.40
N TYR A 143 -4.55 3.90 -3.71
CA TYR A 143 -3.75 5.10 -3.95
C TYR A 143 -4.46 6.31 -3.34
N ALA A 144 -3.67 7.20 -2.73
CA ALA A 144 -4.12 8.51 -2.32
C ALA A 144 -3.01 9.56 -2.49
N GLU A 145 -3.44 10.77 -2.81
CA GLU A 145 -2.59 11.96 -2.77
C GLU A 145 -2.93 12.76 -1.51
N LEU A 146 -1.93 13.02 -0.67
CA LEU A 146 -2.07 13.83 0.53
C LEU A 146 -1.52 15.23 0.28
N THR A 147 -2.32 16.24 0.62
CA THR A 147 -1.94 17.65 0.54
C THR A 147 -2.53 18.39 1.74
N CYS A 148 -1.68 19.06 2.53
CA CYS A 148 -2.10 19.86 3.68
C CYS A 148 -2.94 19.07 4.72
N GLY A 149 -2.64 17.78 4.88
CA GLY A 149 -3.35 16.90 5.82
C GLY A 149 -4.68 16.33 5.31
N ASP A 150 -5.07 16.60 4.06
CA ASP A 150 -6.21 15.96 3.41
C ASP A 150 -5.72 14.97 2.36
N GLY A 151 -6.24 13.74 2.41
CA GLY A 151 -5.98 12.69 1.44
C GLY A 151 -7.13 12.53 0.45
N VAL A 152 -6.84 12.64 -0.86
CA VAL A 152 -7.77 12.33 -1.95
C VAL A 152 -7.49 10.92 -2.45
N HIS A 153 -8.48 10.04 -2.34
CA HIS A 153 -8.38 8.63 -2.71
C HIS A 153 -8.69 8.42 -4.19
N ALA A 154 -8.20 7.31 -4.74
CA ALA A 154 -8.48 6.88 -6.11
C ALA A 154 -9.98 6.76 -6.46
N ASP A 155 -10.84 6.49 -5.47
CA ASP A 155 -12.30 6.41 -5.65
C ASP A 155 -13.00 7.78 -5.58
N GLY A 156 -12.25 8.87 -5.45
CA GLY A 156 -12.75 10.24 -5.33
C GLY A 156 -13.23 10.63 -3.93
N THR A 157 -13.14 9.73 -2.95
CA THR A 157 -13.42 10.07 -1.55
C THR A 157 -12.24 10.77 -0.88
N THR A 158 -12.49 11.38 0.27
CA THR A 158 -11.46 12.08 1.05
C THR A 158 -11.33 11.49 2.44
N SER A 159 -10.15 11.62 3.04
CA SER A 159 -9.90 11.33 4.46
C SER A 159 -8.88 12.31 5.04
N SER A 160 -8.91 12.52 6.36
CA SER A 160 -7.81 13.20 7.04
C SER A 160 -6.56 12.31 7.02
N GLY A 161 -5.42 12.87 6.63
CA GLY A 161 -4.10 12.26 6.72
C GLY A 161 -3.21 13.01 7.70
N ARG A 162 -2.24 12.32 8.29
CA ARG A 162 -1.21 12.94 9.15
C ARG A 162 0.21 12.72 8.65
N LEU A 163 0.33 12.04 7.51
CA LEU A 163 1.60 11.87 6.81
C LEU A 163 1.99 13.16 6.06
N PRO A 164 3.27 13.35 5.73
CA PRO A 164 3.73 14.46 4.90
C PRO A 164 3.03 14.52 3.53
N ASP A 165 3.04 15.69 2.89
CA ASP A 165 2.50 15.83 1.54
C ASP A 165 3.20 14.88 0.55
N GLY A 166 2.40 14.19 -0.27
CA GLY A 166 2.91 13.20 -1.22
C GLY A 166 1.87 12.22 -1.74
N SER A 167 2.31 11.33 -2.62
CA SER A 167 1.53 10.20 -3.11
C SER A 167 1.83 8.97 -2.28
N TYR A 168 0.78 8.25 -1.89
CA TYR A 168 0.86 7.05 -1.06
C TYR A 168 0.08 5.92 -1.70
N VAL A 169 0.56 4.70 -1.47
CA VAL A 169 -0.06 3.47 -1.98
C VAL A 169 -0.16 2.42 -0.90
N LEU A 170 -1.25 1.65 -0.95
CA LEU A 170 -1.31 0.35 -0.29
C LEU A 170 -0.89 -0.70 -1.30
N VAL A 171 0.13 -1.47 -0.96
CA VAL A 171 0.65 -2.54 -1.80
C VAL A 171 0.24 -3.87 -1.20
N ALA A 172 -0.33 -4.76 -2.02
CA ALA A 172 -0.76 -6.08 -1.61
C ALA A 172 0.03 -7.17 -2.30
N LYS A 173 0.34 -8.21 -1.53
CA LYS A 173 0.91 -9.45 -2.02
C LYS A 173 -0.10 -10.18 -2.91
N VAL A 174 0.39 -10.73 -4.01
CA VAL A 174 -0.36 -11.52 -4.99
C VAL A 174 -0.03 -13.00 -4.84
N CYS A 175 1.26 -13.33 -4.72
CA CYS A 175 1.76 -14.67 -4.44
C CYS A 175 3.22 -14.60 -3.97
N ASP A 176 3.70 -15.65 -3.31
CA ASP A 176 5.14 -15.81 -3.01
C ASP A 176 5.95 -16.01 -4.30
N ARG A 177 7.20 -15.54 -4.31
CA ARG A 177 8.16 -15.97 -5.34
C ARG A 177 8.54 -17.41 -5.00
N MET A 178 8.33 -18.32 -5.94
CA MET A 178 8.84 -19.69 -5.76
C MET A 178 10.36 -19.62 -5.65
N ALA A 179 10.89 -20.20 -4.56
CA ALA A 179 12.31 -20.35 -4.32
C ALA A 179 12.96 -21.31 -5.33
#